data_AF-A0A6P0RB51-F1
#
_entry.id   AF-A0A6P0RB51-F1
#
_cell.length_a   1.000
_cell.length_b   1.000
_cell.length_c   1.000
_cell.angle_alpha   90.00
_cell.angle_beta   90.00
_cell.angle_gamma   90.00
#
_symmetry.space_group_name_H-M   'P 1'
#
loop_
_entity.id
_entity.type
_entity.pdbx_description
1 polymer ?
#
loop_
_entity_poly.entity_id
_entity_poly.type
_entity_poly.pdbx_seq_one_letter_code
_entity_poly.pdbx_strand_id
1 'polypeptide(L)' 'MCNKTVYFTSNDLENLVREFNNYTLPRNNWNHAAHLIVALWYLTNYSESEAINNIRDRIKKYNASMGIKTTKNSG' A
#
# COMPACT_ATOMS: atom_id res chain seq x y z
N MET A 1 -10.56 -21.36 17.41
CA MET A 1 -9.82 -20.28 16.71
C MET A 1 -10.50 -18.97 17.05
N CYS A 2 -9.77 -18.00 17.62
CA CYS A 2 -10.36 -16.71 18.00
C CYS A 2 -10.40 -15.81 16.76
N ASN A 3 -11.59 -15.48 16.25
CA ASN A 3 -11.77 -14.48 15.21
C ASN A 3 -11.39 -13.12 15.81
N LYS A 4 -10.16 -12.68 15.54
CA LYS A 4 -9.69 -11.37 15.96
C LYS A 4 -10.26 -10.35 14.98
N THR A 5 -11.37 -9.72 15.36
CA THR A 5 -11.89 -8.55 14.63
C THR A 5 -10.86 -7.44 14.72
N VAL A 6 -10.22 -7.13 13.60
CA VAL A 6 -9.32 -5.98 13.49
C VAL A 6 -10.19 -4.79 13.13
N TYR A 7 -10.29 -3.82 14.04
CA TYR A 7 -10.92 -2.54 13.75
C TYR A 7 -9.94 -1.72 12.88
N PHE A 8 -10.41 -1.33 11.70
CA PHE A 8 -9.67 -0.48 10.78
C PHE A 8 -10.52 0.76 10.52
N THR A 9 -10.00 1.92 10.92
CA THR A 9 -10.72 3.20 10.86
C THR A 9 -10.32 4.01 9.63
N SER A 10 -11.08 5.05 9.31
CA SER A 10 -10.69 6.01 8.26
C SER A 10 -9.35 6.68 8.57
N ASN A 11 -9.02 6.91 9.84
CA ASN A 11 -7.74 7.47 10.24
C ASN A 11 -6.57 6.50 10.00
N ASP A 12 -6.80 5.19 10.19
CA ASP A 12 -5.80 4.16 9.85
C ASP A 12 -5.56 4.09 8.34
N LEU A 13 -6.63 4.22 7.55
CA LEU A 13 -6.56 4.31 6.08
C LEU A 13 -5.73 5.52 5.64
N GLU A 14 -6.07 6.71 6.14
CA GLU A 14 -5.39 7.96 5.80
C GLU A 14 -3.91 7.91 6.18
N ASN A 15 -3.58 7.37 7.36
CA ASN A 15 -2.19 7.20 7.78
C ASN A 15 -1.43 6.21 6.90
N LEU A 16 -2.02 5.05 6.61
CA LEU A 16 -1.42 4.04 5.74
C LEU A 16 -1.09 4.63 4.35
N VAL A 17 -2.07 5.30 3.73
CA VAL A 17 -1.89 5.89 2.41
C VAL A 17 -0.87 7.02 2.44
N ARG A 18 -0.90 7.88 3.45
CA ARG A 18 0.06 8.97 3.63
C ARG A 18 1.49 8.46 3.78
N GLU A 19 1.71 7.49 4.67
CA GLU A 19 3.03 6.91 4.92
C GLU A 19 3.55 6.16 3.69
N PHE A 20 2.69 5.42 3.00
CA PHE A 20 3.04 4.77 1.74
C PHE A 20 3.45 5.80 0.67
N ASN A 21 2.64 6.86 0.51
CA ASN A 21 2.89 7.89 -0.49
C ASN A 21 4.15 8.72 -0.23
N ASN A 22 4.57 8.83 1.04
CA ASN A 22 5.78 9.53 1.46
C ASN A 22 7.01 8.60 1.60
N TYR A 23 6.85 7.31 1.30
CA TYR A 23 7.90 6.30 1.47
C TYR A 23 8.42 6.13 2.90
N THR A 24 7.58 6.43 3.89
CA THR A 24 7.91 6.33 5.32
C THR A 24 7.24 5.15 6.00
N LEU A 25 6.34 4.44 5.31
CA LEU A 25 5.68 3.26 5.85
C LEU A 25 6.73 2.18 6.21
N PRO A 26 6.76 1.65 7.44
CA PRO A 26 7.70 0.59 7.79
C PRO A 26 7.49 -0.66 6.95
N ARG A 27 8.59 -1.34 6.58
CA ARG A 27 8.54 -2.55 5.74
C ARG A 27 7.62 -3.64 6.28
N ASN A 28 7.59 -3.83 7.60
CA ASN A 28 6.75 -4.83 8.28
C ASN A 28 5.25 -4.51 8.15
N ASN A 29 4.91 -3.24 7.94
CA ASN A 29 3.53 -2.79 7.77
C ASN A 29 3.10 -2.87 6.31
N TRP A 30 4.04 -2.94 5.36
CA TRP A 30 3.77 -3.17 3.94
C TRP A 30 3.54 -4.67 3.63
N ASN A 31 2.45 -5.20 4.17
CA ASN A 31 1.98 -6.57 4.00
C ASN A 31 0.87 -6.66 2.93
N HIS A 32 0.40 -7.87 2.62
CA HIS A 32 -0.58 -8.08 1.55
C HIS A 32 -1.90 -7.33 1.78
N ALA A 33 -2.38 -7.25 3.02
CA ALA A 33 -3.59 -6.48 3.33
C ALA A 33 -3.38 -4.97 3.07
N ALA A 34 -2.22 -4.42 3.45
CA ALA A 34 -1.87 -3.04 3.15
C ALA A 34 -1.81 -2.75 1.64
N HIS A 35 -1.28 -3.68 0.83
CA HIS A 35 -1.29 -3.55 -0.63
C HIS A 35 -2.71 -3.41 -1.19
N LEU A 36 -3.64 -4.27 -0.75
CA LEU A 36 -5.02 -4.26 -1.21
C LEU A 36 -5.78 -3.00 -0.77
N ILE A 37 -5.59 -2.56 0.47
CA ILE A 37 -6.22 -1.34 1.00
C ILE A 37 -5.75 -0.12 0.21
N VAL A 38 -4.44 0.02 -0.03
CA VAL A 38 -3.90 1.12 -0.83
C VAL A 38 -4.39 1.02 -2.28
N ALA A 39 -4.40 -0.16 -2.90
CA ALA A 39 -4.91 -0.35 -4.26
C ALA A 39 -6.38 0.08 -4.38
N LEU A 40 -7.23 -0.33 -3.43
CA LEU A 40 -8.62 0.10 -3.37
C LEU A 40 -8.73 1.62 -3.23
N TRP A 41 -7.95 2.24 -2.34
CA TRP A 41 -7.93 3.69 -2.18
C TRP A 41 -7.56 4.41 -3.48
N TYR A 42 -6.57 3.92 -4.25
CA TYR A 42 -6.26 4.49 -5.56
C TYR A 42 -7.44 4.38 -6.53
N LEU A 43 -8.13 3.24 -6.57
CA LEU A 43 -9.30 3.03 -7.42
C LEU A 43 -10.51 3.89 -7.04
N THR A 44 -10.63 4.33 -5.78
CA THR A 44 -11.71 5.23 -5.37
C THR A 44 -11.41 6.71 -5.66
N ASN A 45 -10.15 7.06 -5.93
CA ASN A 45 -9.71 8.46 -6.09
C ASN A 45 -9.29 8.81 -7.52
N TYR A 46 -9.00 7.82 -8.36
CA TYR A 46 -8.54 8.00 -9.74
C TYR A 46 -9.32 7.08 -10.69
N SER A 47 -9.26 7.34 -12.00
CA SER A 47 -9.71 6.35 -12.97
C SER A 47 -8.88 5.06 -12.87
N GLU A 48 -9.41 3.92 -13.29
CA GLU A 48 -8.72 2.62 -13.19
C GLU A 48 -7.30 2.66 -13.80
N SER A 49 -7.16 3.22 -15.01
CA SER A 49 -5.87 3.33 -15.69
C SER A 49 -4.88 4.19 -14.91
N GLU A 50 -5.33 5.34 -14.39
CA GLU A 50 -4.50 6.24 -13.57
C GLU A 50 -4.14 5.57 -12.24
N ALA A 51 -5.09 4.93 -11.57
CA ALA A 51 -4.88 4.21 -10.33
C ALA A 51 -3.79 3.14 -10.48
N ILE A 52 -3.91 2.29 -11.51
CA ILE A 52 -2.93 1.22 -11.80
C ILE A 52 -1.55 1.81 -12.10
N ASN A 53 -1.47 2.85 -12.92
CA ASN A 53 -0.18 3.46 -13.25
C ASN A 53 0.47 4.12 -12.04
N ASN A 54 -0.31 4.89 -11.26
CA ASN A 54 0.16 5.60 -10.07
C ASN A 54 0.64 4.63 -8.99
N ILE A 55 -0.14 3.59 -8.67
CA ILE A 55 0.26 2.65 -7.62
C ILE A 55 1.49 1.83 -8.03
N ARG A 56 1.60 1.42 -9.30
CA ARG A 56 2.78 0.69 -9.81
C ARG A 56 4.04 1.53 -9.72
N ASP A 57 3.97 2.80 -10.10
CA ASP A 57 5.09 3.73 -9.98
C ASP A 57 5.51 3.93 -8.51
N ARG A 58 4.53 4.15 -7.63
CA ARG A 58 4.81 4.34 -6.20
C ARG A 58 5.36 3.11 -5.52
N ILE A 59 4.88 1.91 -5.84
CA ILE A 59 5.46 0.66 -5.31
C ILE A 59 6.94 0.55 -5.69
N LYS A 60 7.30 0.89 -6.93
CA LYS A 60 8.72 0.88 -7.36
C LYS A 60 9.56 1.86 -6.55
N LYS A 61 9.07 3.10 -6.38
CA LYS A 61 9.77 4.14 -5.60
C LYS A 61 9.87 3.77 -4.12
N TYR A 62 8.81 3.25 -3.53
CA TYR A 62 8.78 2.73 -2.16
C TYR A 62 9.82 1.61 -1.99
N ASN A 63 9.81 0.60 -2.87
CA ASN A 63 10.76 -0.49 -2.79
C ASN A 63 12.22 -0.02 -2.93
N ALA A 64 12.48 0.93 -3.84
CA ALA A 64 13.80 1.53 -3.98
C ALA A 64 14.23 2.29 -2.69
N SER A 65 13.33 3.07 -2.08
CA SER A 65 13.61 3.79 -0.82
C SER A 65 13.93 2.87 0.35
N MET A 66 13.36 1.66 0.35
CA MET A 66 13.56 0.64 1.38
C MET A 66 14.72 -0.31 1.06
N GLY A 67 15.43 -0.11 -0.05
CA GLY A 67 16.51 -1.00 -0.50
C GLY A 67 16.05 -2.41 -0.90
N ILE A 68 14.77 -2.58 -1.22
CA ILE A 68 14.18 -3.88 -1.56
C ILE A 68 14.46 -4.18 -3.04
N LYS A 69 15.14 -5.30 -3.30
CA LYS A 69 15.24 -5.83 -4.67
C LYS A 69 13.88 -6.40 -5.08
N THR A 70 13.19 -5.71 -5.98
CA THR A 70 11.93 -6.20 -6.55
C THR A 70 12.19 -7.43 -7.40
N THR A 71 11.74 -8.60 -6.95
CA THR A 71 11.68 -9.80 -7.80
C THR A 71 10.30 -9.89 -8.43
N LYS A 72 10.18 -10.52 -9.61
CA LYS A 72 8.89 -10.67 -10.33
C LYS A 72 7.77 -11.33 -9.50
N ASN A 73 8.10 -11.96 -8.37
CA ASN A 73 7.18 -12.77 -7.57
C ASN A 73 6.88 -12.19 -6.17
N SER A 74 7.28 -10.95 -5.89
CA SER A 74 7.04 -10.29 -4.61
C SER A 74 5.80 -9.41 -4.70
N GLY A 75 4.63 -10.04 -4.75
CA GLY A 75 3.31 -9.42 -4.56
C GLY A 75 2.63 -9.97 -3.30
#